data_AF-A0A934TY56-F1
#
_entry.id   AF-A0A934TY56-F1
#
_cell.length_a   1.000
_cell.length_b   1.000
_cell.length_c   1.000
_cell.angle_alpha   90.00
_cell.angle_beta   90.00
_cell.angle_gamma   90.00
#
_symmetry.space_group_name_H-M   'P 1'
#
loop_
_entity.id
_entity.type
_entity.pdbx_description
1 polymer ?
#
loop_
_entity_poly.entity_id
_entity_poly.type
_entity_poly.pdbx_seq_one_letter_code
_entity_poly.pdbx_strand_id
1 'polypeptide(L)'
;MPYVSSDDILEARKMDLLTYLQNYEPQELVKFSADTYTTKSHDSLKISNGKWMWWSRGIGGYTALDYLVKVENMPFIKAVETIIGRCAATPPTYVKPTNPAPKVLLLPPKSATTTAITSYLCGRGIDESIIKSCINHGLIFESLPYHNVVFVGFDKDNKPRYASFRAANDKRILGDCTGSDKHFSFKIADGQSKTVHIFECPIDLLSYATLLKMRGYDYTKTNLVSLAGVYSPAKNIYESKVPVALQKYLEEHPDTTKIITHFDNDRTGVLAAEAIKILLQGKYNVVDFPPPRGKDFNDFLCLERKIQRNKPPINRGERE
;
A
#
# COMPACT_ATOMS: atom_id res chain seq x y z
N MET A 1 27.90 -32.21 18.64
CA MET A 1 26.95 -31.41 17.83
C MET A 1 27.68 -30.14 17.44
N PRO A 2 27.65 -29.71 16.16
CA PRO A 2 28.20 -28.40 15.79
C PRO A 2 27.44 -27.31 16.55
N TYR A 3 28.15 -26.60 17.42
CA TYR A 3 27.60 -25.58 18.31
C TYR A 3 27.99 -24.21 17.77
N VAL A 4 27.00 -23.38 17.47
CA VAL A 4 27.18 -21.99 17.08
C VAL A 4 26.98 -21.16 18.34
N SER A 5 27.92 -20.26 18.64
CA SER A 5 27.82 -19.42 19.84
C SER A 5 26.69 -18.39 19.73
N SER A 6 26.20 -17.88 20.85
CA SER A 6 25.20 -16.80 20.85
C SER A 6 25.71 -15.55 20.12
N ASP A 7 27.02 -15.26 20.23
CA ASP A 7 27.65 -14.12 19.57
C ASP A 7 27.71 -14.31 18.04
N ASP A 8 28.04 -15.52 17.58
CA ASP A 8 27.98 -15.89 16.16
C ASP A 8 26.58 -15.64 15.57
N ILE A 9 25.52 -16.01 16.29
CA ILE A 9 24.13 -15.80 15.85
C ILE A 9 23.82 -14.30 15.77
N LEU A 10 24.27 -13.51 16.75
CA LEU A 10 24.06 -12.06 16.76
C LEU A 10 24.79 -11.38 15.59
N GLU A 11 26.02 -11.78 15.31
CA GLU A 11 26.78 -11.28 14.16
C GLU A 11 26.10 -11.66 12.83
N ALA A 12 25.68 -12.91 12.65
CA ALA A 12 25.00 -13.34 11.43
C ALA A 12 23.68 -12.59 11.18
N ARG A 13 22.99 -12.15 12.24
CA ARG A 13 21.77 -11.34 12.13
C ARG A 13 22.02 -9.89 11.68
N LYS A 14 23.25 -9.39 11.75
CA LYS A 14 23.57 -8.02 11.26
C LYS A 14 23.62 -7.95 9.74
N MET A 15 23.86 -9.07 9.06
CA MET A 15 23.94 -9.14 7.60
C MET A 15 22.54 -9.00 6.99
N ASP A 16 22.32 -7.97 6.18
CA ASP A 16 21.11 -7.85 5.36
C ASP A 16 21.23 -8.69 4.07
N LEU A 17 20.09 -9.03 3.48
CA LEU A 17 20.06 -9.91 2.32
C LEU A 17 20.72 -9.29 1.08
N LEU A 18 20.58 -7.98 0.86
CA LEU A 18 21.15 -7.35 -0.33
C LEU A 18 22.68 -7.43 -0.27
N THR A 19 23.27 -7.09 0.88
CA THR A 19 24.71 -7.21 1.10
C THR A 19 25.20 -8.65 0.97
N TYR A 20 24.45 -9.64 1.51
CA TYR A 20 24.79 -11.05 1.34
C TYR A 20 24.82 -11.45 -0.14
N LEU A 21 23.76 -11.19 -0.91
CA LEU A 21 23.70 -11.58 -2.32
C LEU A 21 24.78 -10.88 -3.14
N GLN A 22 25.09 -9.61 -2.86
CA GLN A 22 26.18 -8.91 -3.55
C GLN A 22 27.55 -9.55 -3.31
N ASN A 23 27.79 -10.04 -2.09
CA ASN A 23 29.08 -10.59 -1.69
C ASN A 23 29.26 -12.07 -2.09
N TYR A 24 28.20 -12.87 -2.01
CA TYR A 24 28.29 -14.34 -2.14
C TYR A 24 27.62 -14.89 -3.40
N GLU A 25 26.52 -14.28 -3.85
CA GLU A 25 25.71 -14.78 -4.96
C GLU A 25 25.28 -13.65 -5.92
N PRO A 26 26.22 -12.82 -6.44
CA PRO A 26 25.87 -11.64 -7.22
C PRO A 26 25.14 -12.01 -8.52
N GLN A 27 25.34 -13.24 -9.01
CA GLN A 27 24.64 -13.79 -10.16
C GLN A 27 23.14 -13.95 -9.94
N GLU A 28 22.67 -14.13 -8.70
CA GLU A 28 21.24 -14.23 -8.40
C GLU A 28 20.56 -12.87 -8.42
N LEU A 29 21.31 -11.79 -8.20
CA LEU A 29 20.75 -10.45 -8.03
C LEU A 29 20.36 -9.82 -9.38
N VAL A 30 19.07 -9.48 -9.53
CA VAL A 30 18.53 -8.77 -10.69
C VAL A 30 17.95 -7.44 -10.24
N LYS A 31 18.36 -6.34 -10.88
CA LYS A 31 17.78 -5.02 -10.60
C LYS A 31 16.37 -4.94 -11.20
N PHE A 32 15.37 -4.75 -10.35
CA PHE A 32 13.97 -4.65 -10.77
C PHE A 32 13.54 -3.19 -11.00
N SER A 33 13.90 -2.31 -10.07
CA SER A 33 13.68 -0.85 -10.18
C SER A 33 14.77 -0.10 -9.39
N ALA A 34 14.66 1.23 -9.26
CA ALA A 34 15.69 2.11 -8.67
C ALA A 34 16.45 1.48 -7.48
N ASP A 35 15.75 1.25 -6.36
CA ASP A 35 16.28 0.68 -5.12
C ASP A 35 15.65 -0.68 -4.77
N THR A 36 15.06 -1.35 -5.77
CA THR A 36 14.42 -2.66 -5.57
C THR A 36 15.10 -3.71 -6.41
N TYR A 37 15.54 -4.76 -5.75
CA TYR A 37 16.16 -5.92 -6.37
C TYR A 37 15.22 -7.12 -6.28
N THR A 38 15.42 -8.08 -7.17
CA THR A 38 14.75 -9.38 -7.20
C THR A 38 15.80 -10.44 -7.40
N THR A 39 15.51 -11.71 -7.12
CA THR A 39 16.42 -12.80 -7.48
C THR A 39 16.03 -13.41 -8.83
N LYS A 40 16.99 -14.04 -9.52
CA LYS A 40 16.73 -14.80 -10.76
C LYS A 40 15.84 -16.01 -10.46
N SER A 41 16.15 -16.72 -9.38
CA SER A 41 15.43 -17.94 -8.99
C SER A 41 14.04 -17.66 -8.41
N HIS A 42 13.83 -16.48 -7.83
CA HIS A 42 12.56 -16.08 -7.22
C HIS A 42 12.12 -14.68 -7.69
N ASP A 43 11.46 -14.64 -8.85
CA ASP A 43 10.95 -13.44 -9.51
C ASP A 43 9.97 -12.59 -8.66
N SER A 44 9.27 -13.25 -7.74
CA SER A 44 8.31 -12.67 -6.80
C SER A 44 8.93 -12.33 -5.45
N LEU A 45 10.24 -12.54 -5.26
CA LEU A 45 10.99 -12.06 -4.11
C LEU A 45 11.51 -10.66 -4.38
N LYS A 46 11.12 -9.68 -3.57
CA LYS A 46 11.55 -8.29 -3.70
C LYS A 46 12.36 -7.87 -2.49
N ILE A 47 13.51 -7.26 -2.74
CA ILE A 47 14.47 -6.75 -1.76
C ILE A 47 14.49 -5.24 -1.86
N SER A 48 14.17 -4.53 -0.78
CA SER A 48 14.22 -3.07 -0.73
C SER A 48 14.33 -2.57 0.71
N ASN A 49 15.07 -1.48 0.93
CA ASN A 49 15.20 -0.80 2.23
C ASN A 49 15.63 -1.74 3.39
N GLY A 50 16.56 -2.66 3.16
CA GLY A 50 17.02 -3.63 4.17
C GLY A 50 15.97 -4.68 4.56
N LYS A 51 14.93 -4.85 3.74
CA LYS A 51 13.88 -5.86 3.91
C LYS A 51 13.71 -6.65 2.65
N TRP A 52 13.16 -7.85 2.78
CA TRP A 52 12.77 -8.66 1.64
C TRP A 52 11.44 -9.36 1.88
N MET A 53 10.68 -9.56 0.80
CA MET A 53 9.38 -10.23 0.82
C MET A 53 9.22 -11.12 -0.40
N TRP A 54 8.90 -12.39 -0.17
CA TRP A 54 8.51 -13.34 -1.19
C TRP A 54 6.98 -13.35 -1.33
N TRP A 55 6.48 -12.56 -2.28
CA TRP A 55 5.06 -12.23 -2.40
C TRP A 55 4.18 -13.45 -2.72
N SER A 56 4.65 -14.38 -3.55
CA SER A 56 3.89 -15.59 -3.91
C SER A 56 3.75 -16.58 -2.76
N ARG A 57 4.64 -16.53 -1.76
CA ARG A 57 4.64 -17.43 -0.59
C ARG A 57 4.20 -16.74 0.70
N GLY A 58 4.09 -15.42 0.72
CA GLY A 58 3.71 -14.66 1.92
C GLY A 58 4.78 -14.66 3.01
N ILE A 59 6.05 -14.86 2.64
CA ILE A 59 7.18 -14.97 3.58
C ILE A 59 8.07 -13.74 3.45
N GLY A 60 8.45 -13.12 4.56
CA GLY A 60 9.35 -11.97 4.55
C GLY A 60 10.38 -12.02 5.66
N GLY A 61 11.37 -11.15 5.55
CA GLY A 61 12.47 -11.05 6.51
C GLY A 61 13.25 -9.75 6.38
N TYR A 62 14.19 -9.59 7.30
CA TYR A 62 15.09 -8.44 7.37
C TYR A 62 16.54 -8.86 7.11
N THR A 63 16.90 -10.07 7.54
CA THR A 63 18.28 -10.55 7.54
C THR A 63 18.55 -11.52 6.39
N ALA A 64 19.82 -11.67 6.01
CA ALA A 64 20.27 -12.74 5.13
C ALA A 64 20.05 -14.12 5.78
N LEU A 65 20.19 -14.21 7.11
CA LEU A 65 19.95 -15.44 7.86
C LEU A 65 18.51 -15.94 7.70
N ASP A 66 17.53 -15.03 7.81
CA ASP A 66 16.13 -15.37 7.57
C ASP A 66 15.91 -15.90 6.15
N TYR A 67 16.60 -15.33 5.16
CA TYR A 67 16.47 -15.73 3.76
C TYR A 67 17.00 -17.15 3.55
N LEU A 68 18.22 -17.43 4.00
CA LEU A 68 18.83 -18.75 3.84
C LEU A 68 17.98 -19.85 4.50
N VAL A 69 17.40 -19.56 5.67
CA VAL A 69 16.58 -20.55 6.37
C VAL A 69 15.21 -20.71 5.73
N LYS A 70 14.52 -19.60 5.40
CA LYS A 70 13.10 -19.65 5.00
C LYS A 70 12.90 -19.82 3.49
N VAL A 71 13.86 -19.39 2.68
CA VAL A 71 13.78 -19.40 1.21
C VAL A 71 14.63 -20.54 0.65
N GLU A 72 15.92 -20.59 1.00
CA GLU A 72 16.84 -21.65 0.56
C GLU A 72 16.69 -22.96 1.34
N ASN A 73 15.80 -22.98 2.35
CA ASN A 73 15.58 -24.13 3.23
C ASN A 73 16.88 -24.67 3.87
N MET A 74 17.84 -23.76 4.13
CA MET A 74 19.13 -24.11 4.70
C MET A 74 19.00 -24.38 6.20
N PRO A 75 19.62 -25.44 6.73
CA PRO A 75 19.67 -25.68 8.17
C PRO A 75 20.25 -24.46 8.90
N PHE A 76 19.61 -24.05 10.00
CA PHE A 76 19.96 -22.81 10.72
C PHE A 76 21.45 -22.69 11.06
N ILE A 77 22.05 -23.76 11.59
CA ILE A 77 23.48 -23.80 11.94
C ILE A 77 24.35 -23.51 10.71
N LYS A 78 24.04 -24.17 9.58
CA LYS A 78 24.76 -24.00 8.32
C LYS A 78 24.60 -22.57 7.76
N ALA A 79 23.41 -21.98 7.89
CA ALA A 79 23.16 -20.60 7.46
C ALA A 79 23.98 -19.58 8.27
N VAL A 80 24.10 -19.78 9.59
CA VAL A 80 24.94 -18.94 10.44
C VAL A 80 26.42 -19.07 10.07
N GLU A 81 26.91 -20.30 9.88
CA GLU A 81 28.30 -20.56 9.46
C GLU A 81 28.63 -19.96 8.08
N THR A 82 27.67 -19.99 7.15
CA THR A 82 27.80 -19.40 5.81
C THR A 82 27.97 -17.89 5.89
N ILE A 83 27.15 -17.21 6.71
CA ILE A 83 27.17 -15.74 6.84
C ILE A 83 28.42 -15.23 7.56
N ILE A 84 28.90 -15.95 8.59
CA ILE A 84 30.10 -15.55 9.36
C ILE A 84 31.39 -15.80 8.56
N GLY A 85 31.29 -16.45 7.38
CA GLY A 85 32.43 -16.66 6.51
C GLY A 85 33.32 -17.83 6.93
N ARG A 86 32.83 -18.78 7.75
CA ARG A 86 33.58 -20.01 8.08
C ARG A 86 33.79 -20.92 6.85
N CYS A 87 33.15 -20.61 5.72
CA CYS A 87 33.34 -21.28 4.43
C CYS A 87 33.77 -20.32 3.28
N ALA A 88 34.14 -19.08 3.55
CA ALA A 88 34.43 -18.07 2.53
C ALA A 88 35.92 -17.70 2.47
N ALA A 89 36.49 -17.63 1.27
CA ALA A 89 37.91 -17.30 1.04
C ALA A 89 38.26 -15.81 1.31
N THR A 90 37.25 -14.97 1.52
CA THR A 90 37.41 -13.53 1.81
C THR A 90 36.41 -13.08 2.88
N PRO A 91 36.83 -12.30 3.89
CA PRO A 91 35.93 -11.82 4.92
C PRO A 91 34.91 -10.83 4.34
N PRO A 92 33.63 -10.88 4.75
CA PRO A 92 32.59 -10.02 4.23
C PRO A 92 32.83 -8.55 4.62
N THR A 93 32.65 -7.65 3.66
CA THR A 93 32.68 -6.22 3.93
C THR A 93 31.28 -5.78 4.34
N TYR A 94 31.09 -5.51 5.64
CA TYR A 94 29.86 -4.93 6.15
C TYR A 94 29.79 -3.45 5.78
N VAL A 95 28.90 -3.09 4.86
CA VAL A 95 28.58 -1.69 4.57
C VAL A 95 27.46 -1.28 5.53
N LYS A 96 27.72 -0.32 6.42
CA LYS A 96 26.67 0.26 7.28
C LYS A 96 25.51 0.74 6.40
N PRO A 97 24.25 0.40 6.72
CA PRO A 97 23.09 0.97 6.05
C PRO A 97 23.15 2.49 6.20
N THR A 98 23.41 3.21 5.11
CA THR A 98 23.23 4.65 5.07
C THR A 98 21.73 4.93 5.18
N ASN A 99 21.34 5.82 6.09
CA ASN A 99 19.96 6.31 6.13
C ASN A 99 19.59 6.79 4.72
N PRO A 100 18.57 6.23 4.07
CA PRO A 100 18.23 6.62 2.71
C PRO A 100 17.88 8.11 2.72
N ALA A 101 18.45 8.85 1.77
CA ALA A 101 18.11 10.25 1.54
C ALA A 101 16.57 10.41 1.43
N PRO A 102 16.01 11.56 1.84
CA PRO A 102 14.57 11.78 1.75
C PRO A 102 14.09 11.51 0.33
N LYS A 103 13.17 10.54 0.19
CA LYS A 103 12.66 10.10 -1.11
C LYS A 103 11.91 11.26 -1.76
N VAL A 104 12.39 11.72 -2.91
CA VAL A 104 11.70 12.74 -3.72
C VAL A 104 10.58 12.05 -4.50
N LEU A 105 9.37 12.58 -4.40
CA LEU A 105 8.23 12.10 -5.18
C LEU A 105 8.45 12.38 -6.68
N LEU A 106 8.39 11.35 -7.50
CA LEU A 106 8.48 11.44 -8.95
C LEU A 106 7.08 11.25 -9.56
N LEU A 107 6.48 12.36 -10.01
CA LEU A 107 5.22 12.35 -10.73
C LEU A 107 5.45 12.05 -12.22
N PRO A 108 4.61 11.20 -12.84
CA PRO A 108 4.67 11.01 -14.29
C PRO A 108 4.27 12.29 -15.04
N PRO A 109 4.67 12.43 -16.32
CA PRO A 109 4.26 13.58 -17.13
C PRO A 109 2.74 13.66 -17.23
N LYS A 110 2.18 14.87 -17.11
CA LYS A 110 0.75 15.12 -17.20
C LYS A 110 0.32 15.23 -18.68
N SER A 111 -0.74 14.53 -19.04
CA SER A 111 -1.45 14.66 -20.32
C SER A 111 -2.09 16.05 -20.43
N ALA A 112 -2.13 16.61 -21.64
CA ALA A 112 -2.83 17.87 -21.90
C ALA A 112 -4.36 17.72 -21.76
N THR A 113 -4.88 16.50 -21.87
CA THR A 113 -6.30 16.18 -21.74
C THR A 113 -6.57 15.32 -20.51
N THR A 114 -7.83 15.30 -20.06
CA THR A 114 -8.31 14.39 -19.01
C THR A 114 -9.41 13.44 -19.52
N THR A 115 -9.54 13.30 -20.83
CA THR A 115 -10.63 12.58 -21.49
C THR A 115 -10.67 11.11 -21.10
N ALA A 116 -9.51 10.43 -21.07
CA ALA A 116 -9.46 9.00 -20.78
C ALA A 116 -9.84 8.74 -19.31
N ILE A 117 -9.28 9.51 -18.38
CA ILE A 117 -9.59 9.34 -16.95
C ILE A 117 -11.02 9.75 -16.61
N THR A 118 -11.57 10.77 -17.28
CA THR A 118 -12.95 11.23 -17.05
C THR A 118 -13.93 10.18 -17.55
N SER A 119 -13.73 9.67 -18.78
CA SER A 119 -14.53 8.58 -19.33
C SER A 119 -14.48 7.33 -18.44
N TYR A 120 -13.28 6.96 -17.99
CA TYR A 120 -13.08 5.82 -17.09
C TYR A 120 -13.83 5.98 -15.76
N LEU A 121 -13.63 7.09 -15.04
CA LEU A 121 -14.25 7.31 -13.73
C LEU A 121 -15.78 7.47 -13.84
N CYS A 122 -16.29 8.15 -14.88
CA CYS A 122 -17.72 8.21 -15.18
C CYS A 122 -18.29 6.81 -15.48
N GLY A 123 -17.56 5.98 -16.24
CA GLY A 123 -17.91 4.57 -16.48
C GLY A 123 -17.91 3.72 -15.20
N ARG A 124 -17.21 4.16 -14.15
CA ARG A 124 -17.28 3.58 -12.80
C ARG A 124 -18.40 4.17 -11.93
N GLY A 125 -19.26 5.00 -12.52
CA GLY A 125 -20.40 5.62 -11.86
C GLY A 125 -20.07 6.84 -11.00
N ILE A 126 -18.83 7.30 -10.98
CA ILE A 126 -18.43 8.48 -10.20
C ILE A 126 -19.01 9.74 -10.88
N ASP A 127 -19.53 10.66 -10.07
CA ASP A 127 -20.13 11.89 -10.56
C ASP A 127 -19.11 12.82 -11.25
N GLU A 128 -19.47 13.31 -12.44
CA GLU A 128 -18.60 14.14 -13.28
C GLU A 128 -18.17 15.45 -12.60
N SER A 129 -19.02 16.07 -11.78
CA SER A 129 -18.65 17.30 -11.08
C SER A 129 -17.61 17.05 -10.00
N ILE A 130 -17.65 15.88 -9.35
CA ILE A 130 -16.65 15.46 -8.36
C ILE A 130 -15.31 15.21 -9.06
N ILE A 131 -15.33 14.52 -10.22
CA ILE A 131 -14.15 14.30 -11.05
C ILE A 131 -13.52 15.62 -11.48
N LYS A 132 -14.33 16.55 -12.03
CA LYS A 132 -13.87 17.88 -12.44
C LYS A 132 -13.29 18.68 -11.28
N SER A 133 -13.94 18.64 -10.11
CA SER A 133 -13.41 19.29 -8.91
C SER A 133 -12.03 18.72 -8.54
N CYS A 134 -11.86 17.40 -8.53
CA CYS A 134 -10.57 16.78 -8.24
C CYS A 134 -9.49 17.15 -9.27
N ILE A 135 -9.83 17.25 -10.56
CA ILE A 135 -8.90 17.68 -11.61
C ILE A 135 -8.48 19.14 -11.39
N ASN A 136 -9.43 20.02 -11.12
CA ASN A 136 -9.19 21.45 -10.94
C ASN A 136 -8.28 21.73 -9.73
N HIS A 137 -8.44 20.97 -8.64
CA HIS A 137 -7.60 21.07 -7.45
C HIS A 137 -6.28 20.27 -7.58
N GLY A 138 -6.03 19.62 -8.72
CA GLY A 138 -4.83 18.82 -8.93
C GLY A 138 -4.77 17.52 -8.11
N LEU A 139 -5.88 17.13 -7.47
CA LEU A 139 -6.02 15.88 -6.71
C LEU A 139 -5.98 14.66 -7.63
N ILE A 140 -6.44 14.79 -8.88
CA ILE A 140 -6.27 13.77 -9.90
C ILE A 140 -5.78 14.35 -11.23
N PHE A 141 -4.99 13.59 -11.97
CA PHE A 141 -4.61 13.93 -13.35
C PHE A 141 -4.40 12.69 -14.22
N GLU A 142 -4.37 12.90 -15.54
CA GLU A 142 -4.10 11.87 -16.53
C GLU A 142 -2.61 11.83 -16.86
N SER A 143 -1.95 10.68 -16.69
CA SER A 143 -0.51 10.55 -16.92
C SER A 143 -0.16 10.09 -18.34
N LEU A 144 0.98 10.51 -18.88
CA LEU A 144 1.58 9.92 -20.07
C LEU A 144 2.65 8.86 -19.72
N PRO A 145 2.92 7.90 -20.64
CA PRO A 145 2.25 7.69 -21.92
C PRO A 145 0.99 6.81 -21.83
N TYR A 146 0.68 6.28 -20.65
CA TYR A 146 -0.32 5.21 -20.50
C TYR A 146 -1.74 5.69 -20.22
N HIS A 147 -1.96 7.00 -20.08
CA HIS A 147 -3.25 7.62 -19.75
C HIS A 147 -3.89 7.04 -18.48
N ASN A 148 -3.08 6.69 -17.49
CA ASN A 148 -3.55 6.26 -16.17
C ASN A 148 -4.16 7.45 -15.42
N VAL A 149 -5.12 7.19 -14.54
CA VAL A 149 -5.50 8.16 -13.51
C VAL A 149 -4.45 8.13 -12.40
N VAL A 150 -3.93 9.29 -12.06
CA VAL A 150 -3.02 9.49 -10.92
C VAL A 150 -3.77 10.24 -9.85
N PHE A 151 -3.81 9.67 -8.64
CA PHE A 151 -4.38 10.27 -7.43
C PHE A 151 -3.24 10.85 -6.60
N VAL A 152 -3.29 12.14 -6.32
CA VAL A 152 -2.24 12.89 -5.65
C VAL A 152 -2.69 13.25 -4.25
N GLY A 153 -1.78 13.12 -3.28
CA GLY A 153 -1.99 13.59 -1.94
C GLY A 153 -0.93 14.62 -1.54
N PHE A 154 -1.38 15.62 -0.80
CA PHE A 154 -0.66 16.86 -0.54
C PHE A 154 -0.39 17.01 0.96
N ASP A 155 0.71 17.68 1.30
CA ASP A 155 0.92 18.21 2.64
C ASP A 155 0.19 19.54 2.86
N LYS A 156 0.29 20.07 4.09
CA LYS A 156 -0.30 21.34 4.50
C LYS A 156 0.17 22.56 3.69
N ASP A 157 1.32 22.45 3.03
CA ASP A 157 1.88 23.53 2.21
C ASP A 157 1.49 23.37 0.73
N ASN A 158 0.50 22.51 0.44
CA ASN A 158 0.04 22.15 -0.91
C ASN A 158 1.15 21.57 -1.80
N LYS A 159 2.16 20.92 -1.21
CA LYS A 159 3.17 20.19 -1.98
C LYS A 159 2.75 18.75 -2.17
N PRO A 160 2.89 18.18 -3.38
CA PRO A 160 2.57 16.78 -3.61
C PRO A 160 3.60 15.90 -2.89
N ARG A 161 3.11 14.99 -2.04
CA ARG A 161 3.94 14.09 -1.22
C ARG A 161 3.61 12.61 -1.46
N TYR A 162 2.44 12.34 -2.02
CA TYR A 162 2.00 11.02 -2.37
C TYR A 162 1.40 11.03 -3.78
N ALA A 163 1.62 9.97 -4.53
CA ALA A 163 0.81 9.66 -5.69
C ALA A 163 0.62 8.15 -5.88
N SER A 164 -0.58 7.75 -6.28
CA SER A 164 -0.85 6.41 -6.80
C SER A 164 -1.49 6.49 -8.17
N PHE A 165 -1.26 5.48 -9.00
CA PHE A 165 -1.81 5.39 -10.33
C PHE A 165 -2.72 4.16 -10.46
N ARG A 166 -3.72 4.29 -11.32
CA ARG A 166 -4.59 3.21 -11.77
C ARG A 166 -4.78 3.32 -13.28
N ALA A 167 -4.63 2.21 -14.00
CA ALA A 167 -4.94 2.20 -15.41
C ALA A 167 -6.40 2.54 -15.67
N ALA A 168 -6.61 3.49 -16.59
CA ALA A 168 -7.93 3.95 -17.02
C ALA A 168 -8.49 3.12 -18.18
N ASN A 169 -8.11 1.84 -18.25
CA ASN A 169 -8.53 0.88 -19.27
C ASN A 169 -8.85 -0.47 -18.61
N ASP A 170 -9.08 -1.51 -19.41
CA ASP A 170 -9.46 -2.85 -18.91
C ASP A 170 -8.33 -3.58 -18.17
N LYS A 171 -7.10 -3.05 -18.17
CA LYS A 171 -5.97 -3.64 -17.45
C LYS A 171 -6.04 -3.33 -15.96
N ARG A 172 -5.77 -4.32 -15.12
CA ARG A 172 -5.70 -4.16 -13.66
C ARG A 172 -4.33 -3.66 -13.16
N ILE A 173 -3.78 -2.63 -13.81
CA ILE A 173 -2.50 -2.05 -13.42
C ILE A 173 -2.75 -0.95 -12.38
N LEU A 174 -2.12 -1.06 -11.21
CA LEU A 174 -2.18 -0.09 -10.13
C LEU A 174 -0.86 -0.06 -9.35
N GLY A 175 -0.55 1.05 -8.70
CA GLY A 175 0.63 1.13 -7.82
C GLY A 175 0.85 2.53 -7.26
N ASP A 176 1.84 2.66 -6.39
CA ASP A 176 2.31 3.96 -5.90
C ASP A 176 3.44 4.47 -6.81
N CYS A 177 3.50 5.79 -7.04
CA CYS A 177 4.63 6.43 -7.69
C CYS A 177 5.90 6.35 -6.84
N THR A 178 7.07 6.44 -7.48
CA THR A 178 8.36 6.45 -6.77
C THR A 178 8.43 7.65 -5.83
N GLY A 179 8.82 7.40 -4.58
CA GLY A 179 8.93 8.43 -3.55
C GLY A 179 7.60 8.84 -2.89
N SER A 180 6.51 8.11 -3.15
CA SER A 180 5.24 8.31 -2.46
C SER A 180 5.34 8.10 -0.95
N ASP A 181 4.90 9.10 -0.20
CA ASP A 181 4.82 9.10 1.25
C ASP A 181 3.37 8.91 1.70
N LYS A 182 3.05 7.69 2.17
CA LYS A 182 1.67 7.29 2.54
C LYS A 182 1.05 8.10 3.68
N HIS A 183 1.83 8.88 4.45
CA HIS A 183 1.26 9.80 5.44
C HIS A 183 0.36 10.85 4.79
N PHE A 184 0.66 11.22 3.55
CA PHE A 184 -0.05 12.25 2.79
C PHE A 184 -0.93 11.62 1.72
N SER A 185 -1.54 10.47 1.98
CA SER A 185 -2.38 9.78 1.00
C SER A 185 -3.55 10.65 0.50
N PHE A 186 -4.14 10.23 -0.62
CA PHE A 186 -5.25 10.94 -1.26
C PHE A 186 -6.42 11.17 -0.28
N LYS A 187 -6.89 12.42 -0.20
CA LYS A 187 -7.98 12.85 0.68
C LYS A 187 -8.82 13.97 0.06
N ILE A 188 -10.09 14.03 0.44
CA ILE A 188 -10.99 15.18 0.26
C ILE A 188 -11.48 15.49 1.67
N ALA A 189 -10.74 16.32 2.39
CA ALA A 189 -10.89 16.46 3.84
C ALA A 189 -10.72 17.91 4.32
N ASP A 190 -11.29 18.85 3.56
CA ASP A 190 -11.38 20.26 3.93
C ASP A 190 -12.65 20.56 4.76
N GLY A 191 -13.34 19.52 5.22
CA GLY A 191 -14.59 19.62 5.97
C GLY A 191 -14.36 19.89 7.46
N GLN A 192 -15.30 20.58 8.10
CA GLN A 192 -15.26 20.86 9.55
C GLN A 192 -15.88 19.73 10.40
N SER A 193 -16.09 18.55 9.81
CA SER A 193 -16.69 17.41 10.48
C SER A 193 -15.72 16.78 11.48
N LYS A 194 -16.17 16.57 12.72
CA LYS A 194 -15.46 15.75 13.72
C LYS A 194 -15.44 14.25 13.39
N THR A 195 -16.05 13.86 12.26
CA THR A 195 -16.08 12.50 11.73
C THR A 195 -15.21 12.40 10.49
N VAL A 196 -14.29 11.44 10.49
CA VAL A 196 -13.53 11.02 9.31
C VAL A 196 -14.03 9.69 8.77
N HIS A 197 -14.19 9.59 7.46
CA HIS A 197 -14.53 8.40 6.71
C HIS A 197 -13.28 7.89 6.01
N ILE A 198 -12.92 6.64 6.25
CA ILE A 198 -11.68 6.04 5.72
C ILE A 198 -11.96 4.89 4.77
N PHE A 199 -11.21 4.86 3.67
CA PHE A 199 -11.39 3.93 2.54
C PHE A 199 -10.07 3.24 2.21
N GLU A 200 -10.11 2.05 1.59
CA GLU A 200 -8.90 1.37 1.14
C GLU A 200 -8.22 2.12 -0.02
N CYS A 201 -9.02 2.67 -0.93
CA CYS A 201 -8.51 3.32 -2.13
C CYS A 201 -9.27 4.60 -2.54
N PRO A 202 -8.67 5.44 -3.42
CA PRO A 202 -9.30 6.68 -3.87
C PRO A 202 -10.62 6.46 -4.65
N ILE A 203 -10.76 5.36 -5.38
CA ILE A 203 -11.98 5.08 -6.16
C ILE A 203 -13.18 4.85 -5.24
N ASP A 204 -13.00 4.13 -4.14
CA ASP A 204 -14.07 3.92 -3.14
C ASP A 204 -14.45 5.22 -2.44
N LEU A 205 -13.45 6.04 -2.11
CA LEU A 205 -13.65 7.39 -1.59
C LEU A 205 -14.53 8.22 -2.53
N LEU A 206 -14.17 8.32 -3.81
CA LEU A 206 -14.93 9.07 -4.81
C LEU A 206 -16.32 8.47 -5.06
N SER A 207 -16.44 7.15 -4.88
CA SER A 207 -17.73 6.47 -5.00
C SER A 207 -18.66 6.81 -3.85
N TYR A 208 -18.14 6.85 -2.63
CA TYR A 208 -18.88 7.28 -1.46
C TYR A 208 -19.26 8.76 -1.54
N ALA A 209 -18.36 9.63 -1.99
CA ALA A 209 -18.67 11.04 -2.25
C ALA A 209 -19.84 11.18 -3.25
N THR A 210 -19.85 10.35 -4.30
CA THR A 210 -20.96 10.29 -5.26
C THR A 210 -22.26 9.83 -4.61
N LEU A 211 -22.22 8.79 -3.76
CA LEU A 211 -23.40 8.30 -3.03
C LEU A 211 -23.96 9.34 -2.04
N LEU A 212 -23.10 10.09 -1.35
CA LEU A 212 -23.50 11.20 -0.50
C LEU A 212 -24.25 12.26 -1.32
N LYS A 213 -23.67 12.69 -2.44
CA LYS A 213 -24.27 13.65 -3.36
C LYS A 213 -25.63 13.17 -3.89
N MET A 214 -25.72 11.90 -4.31
CA MET A 214 -26.98 11.28 -4.78
C MET A 214 -28.08 11.30 -3.71
N ARG A 215 -27.71 11.25 -2.43
CA ARG A 215 -28.64 11.33 -1.28
C ARG A 215 -28.91 12.76 -0.82
N GLY A 216 -28.42 13.78 -1.53
CA GLY A 216 -28.62 15.18 -1.20
C GLY A 216 -27.68 15.73 -0.12
N TYR A 217 -26.64 14.98 0.26
CA TYR A 217 -25.61 15.45 1.18
C TYR A 217 -24.48 16.18 0.45
N ASP A 218 -23.95 17.22 1.10
CA ASP A 218 -22.77 17.93 0.64
C ASP A 218 -21.50 17.20 1.11
N TYR A 219 -20.84 16.47 0.18
CA TYR A 219 -19.66 15.68 0.50
C TYR A 219 -18.46 16.54 0.90
N THR A 220 -18.39 17.83 0.50
CA THR A 220 -17.24 18.68 0.83
C THR A 220 -17.22 19.10 2.31
N LYS A 221 -18.35 18.89 3.02
CA LYS A 221 -18.44 19.08 4.47
C LYS A 221 -17.98 17.85 5.26
N THR A 222 -17.72 16.73 4.59
CA THR A 222 -17.24 15.51 5.20
C THR A 222 -15.73 15.37 5.04
N ASN A 223 -15.10 14.58 5.91
CA ASN A 223 -13.68 14.29 5.82
C ASN A 223 -13.49 12.88 5.29
N LEU A 224 -13.01 12.77 4.04
CA LEU A 224 -12.84 11.52 3.33
C LEU A 224 -11.34 11.26 3.08
N VAL A 225 -10.83 10.12 3.55
CA VAL A 225 -9.40 9.78 3.45
C VAL A 225 -9.21 8.36 2.89
N SER A 226 -8.38 8.21 1.86
CA SER A 226 -7.97 6.89 1.35
C SER A 226 -6.67 6.47 2.03
N LEU A 227 -6.56 5.22 2.48
CA LEU A 227 -5.41 4.73 3.26
C LEU A 227 -4.23 4.20 2.43
N ALA A 228 -4.32 4.27 1.10
CA ALA A 228 -3.31 3.72 0.18
C ALA A 228 -3.13 2.18 0.35
N GLY A 229 -4.28 1.50 0.46
CA GLY A 229 -4.41 0.08 0.79
C GLY A 229 -4.50 -0.16 2.30
N VAL A 230 -5.10 -1.29 2.67
CA VAL A 230 -5.09 -1.82 4.03
C VAL A 230 -4.31 -3.13 4.07
N TYR A 231 -3.71 -3.43 5.22
CA TYR A 231 -2.92 -4.64 5.44
C TYR A 231 -3.65 -5.56 6.40
N SER A 232 -3.50 -6.87 6.22
CA SER A 232 -3.96 -7.83 7.22
C SER A 232 -3.28 -7.54 8.56
N PRO A 233 -4.04 -7.53 9.67
CA PRO A 233 -3.48 -7.31 10.99
C PRO A 233 -2.46 -8.40 11.35
N ALA A 234 -1.58 -8.06 12.30
CA ALA A 234 -0.66 -9.03 12.89
C ALA A 234 -1.44 -10.14 13.61
N LYS A 235 -0.81 -11.31 13.81
CA LYS A 235 -1.43 -12.44 14.53
C LYS A 235 -1.95 -12.02 15.91
N ASN A 236 -1.25 -11.09 16.56
CA ASN A 236 -1.71 -10.38 17.73
C ASN A 236 -2.23 -9.00 17.29
N ILE A 237 -3.52 -8.73 17.52
CA ILE A 237 -4.17 -7.50 17.06
C ILE A 237 -3.55 -6.24 17.70
N TYR A 238 -3.06 -6.34 18.94
CA TYR A 238 -2.40 -5.24 19.65
C TYR A 238 -1.01 -4.89 19.10
N GLU A 239 -0.41 -5.78 18.31
CA GLU A 239 0.84 -5.53 17.58
C GLU A 239 0.58 -4.94 16.19
N SER A 240 -0.69 -4.86 15.77
CA SER A 240 -1.07 -4.22 14.51
C SER A 240 -0.87 -2.72 14.60
N LYS A 241 -0.46 -2.11 13.49
CA LYS A 241 -0.23 -0.67 13.41
C LYS A 241 -1.43 0.01 12.80
N VAL A 242 -1.78 1.16 13.36
CA VAL A 242 -2.72 2.09 12.71
C VAL A 242 -2.11 2.53 11.38
N PRO A 243 -2.87 2.54 10.27
CA PRO A 243 -2.37 3.02 8.98
C PRO A 243 -1.79 4.42 9.10
N VAL A 244 -0.59 4.64 8.54
CA VAL A 244 0.16 5.91 8.68
C VAL A 244 -0.61 7.12 8.15
N ALA A 245 -1.44 6.94 7.12
CA ALA A 245 -2.35 7.95 6.60
C ALA A 245 -3.38 8.40 7.66
N LEU A 246 -3.99 7.43 8.36
CA LEU A 246 -4.96 7.72 9.42
C LEU A 246 -4.28 8.36 10.62
N GLN A 247 -3.10 7.87 11.02
CA GLN A 247 -2.33 8.49 12.09
C GLN A 247 -2.03 9.96 11.77
N LYS A 248 -1.48 10.23 10.58
CA LYS A 248 -1.16 11.59 10.14
C LYS A 248 -2.39 12.49 10.11
N TYR A 249 -3.52 11.97 9.62
CA TYR A 249 -4.78 12.70 9.61
C TYR A 249 -5.22 13.07 11.04
N LEU A 250 -5.21 12.13 11.99
CA LEU A 250 -5.63 12.37 13.37
C LEU A 250 -4.71 13.34 14.12
N GLU A 251 -3.41 13.34 13.81
CA GLU A 251 -2.46 14.34 14.32
C GLU A 251 -2.76 15.75 13.82
N GLU A 252 -3.22 15.88 12.58
CA GLU A 252 -3.59 17.17 11.97
C GLU A 252 -5.00 17.65 12.36
N HIS A 253 -5.87 16.73 12.80
CA HIS A 253 -7.28 17.00 13.14
C HIS A 253 -7.60 16.51 14.56
N PRO A 254 -7.04 17.14 15.61
CA PRO A 254 -7.16 16.69 17.01
C PRO A 254 -8.59 16.76 17.56
N ASP A 255 -9.50 17.45 16.86
CA ASP A 255 -10.93 17.55 17.18
C ASP A 255 -11.76 16.37 16.64
N THR A 256 -11.15 15.46 15.89
CA THR A 256 -11.78 14.23 15.41
C THR A 256 -12.25 13.38 16.59
N THR A 257 -13.54 13.05 16.63
CA THR A 257 -14.12 12.18 17.68
C THR A 257 -14.64 10.87 17.14
N LYS A 258 -14.92 10.79 15.83
CA LYS A 258 -15.53 9.62 15.19
C LYS A 258 -14.76 9.21 13.94
N ILE A 259 -14.56 7.91 13.79
CA ILE A 259 -13.92 7.28 12.62
C ILE A 259 -14.92 6.28 12.04
N ILE A 260 -15.16 6.33 10.73
CA ILE A 260 -16.02 5.38 10.03
C ILE A 260 -15.20 4.64 8.99
N THR A 261 -15.07 3.31 9.11
CA THR A 261 -14.40 2.45 8.14
C THR A 261 -15.34 2.04 7.02
N HIS A 262 -14.88 2.15 5.78
CA HIS A 262 -15.61 1.83 4.54
C HIS A 262 -14.81 0.85 3.69
N PHE A 263 -14.32 -0.22 4.32
CA PHE A 263 -13.42 -1.18 3.68
C PHE A 263 -14.15 -2.24 2.86
N ASP A 264 -13.38 -3.01 2.10
CA ASP A 264 -13.91 -4.04 1.22
C ASP A 264 -14.59 -5.15 2.04
N ASN A 265 -15.66 -5.72 1.48
CA ASN A 265 -16.30 -6.94 1.95
C ASN A 265 -15.46 -8.18 1.61
N ASP A 266 -14.17 -8.14 1.93
CA ASP A 266 -13.28 -9.29 1.88
C ASP A 266 -12.57 -9.48 3.22
N ARG A 267 -11.87 -10.61 3.35
CA ARG A 267 -11.22 -10.98 4.62
C ARG A 267 -10.23 -9.92 5.09
N THR A 268 -9.52 -9.27 4.17
CA THR A 268 -8.50 -8.27 4.53
C THR A 268 -9.16 -6.98 4.99
N GLY A 269 -10.18 -6.50 4.29
CA GLY A 269 -10.96 -5.33 4.69
C GLY A 269 -11.63 -5.50 6.06
N VAL A 270 -12.31 -6.64 6.28
CA VAL A 270 -12.98 -6.95 7.55
C VAL A 270 -12.00 -6.97 8.72
N LEU A 271 -10.88 -7.69 8.58
CA LEU A 271 -9.87 -7.78 9.63
C LEU A 271 -9.19 -6.42 9.89
N ALA A 272 -9.00 -5.59 8.87
CA ALA A 272 -8.43 -4.26 9.02
C ALA A 272 -9.38 -3.33 9.79
N ALA A 273 -10.69 -3.37 9.50
CA ALA A 273 -11.69 -2.58 10.21
C ALA A 273 -11.76 -2.97 11.70
N GLU A 274 -11.76 -4.28 11.99
CA GLU A 274 -11.73 -4.81 13.36
C GLU A 274 -10.47 -4.36 14.11
N ALA A 275 -9.30 -4.43 13.47
CA ALA A 275 -8.05 -3.98 14.07
C ALA A 275 -8.05 -2.49 14.40
N ILE A 276 -8.52 -1.63 13.48
CA ILE A 276 -8.62 -0.18 13.76
C ILE A 276 -9.58 0.08 14.91
N LYS A 277 -10.71 -0.63 14.96
CA LYS A 277 -11.68 -0.51 16.05
C LYS A 277 -11.05 -0.86 17.40
N ILE A 278 -10.32 -1.97 17.49
CA ILE A 278 -9.67 -2.40 18.74
C ILE A 278 -8.50 -1.50 19.13
N LEU A 279 -7.67 -1.04 18.19
CA LEU A 279 -6.50 -0.21 18.48
C LEU A 279 -6.87 1.20 18.93
N LEU A 280 -7.99 1.74 18.43
CA LEU A 280 -8.42 3.10 18.68
C LEU A 280 -9.61 3.21 19.64
N GLN A 281 -10.13 2.07 20.13
CA GLN A 281 -11.17 2.05 21.15
C GLN A 281 -10.71 2.81 22.41
N GLY A 282 -11.63 3.59 22.99
CA GLY A 282 -11.37 4.41 24.17
C GLY A 282 -10.88 5.84 23.86
N LYS A 283 -10.31 6.09 22.68
CA LYS A 283 -9.98 7.46 22.22
C LYS A 283 -10.97 7.99 21.19
N TYR A 284 -11.42 7.13 20.28
CA TYR A 284 -12.32 7.52 19.20
C TYR A 284 -13.54 6.58 19.16
N ASN A 285 -14.67 7.11 18.70
CA ASN A 285 -15.82 6.29 18.33
C ASN A 285 -15.57 5.69 16.94
N VAL A 286 -15.13 4.44 16.87
CA VAL A 286 -14.88 3.73 15.61
C VAL A 286 -16.09 2.88 15.22
N VAL A 287 -16.67 3.20 14.06
CA VAL A 287 -17.83 2.51 13.50
C VAL A 287 -17.43 1.83 12.19
N ASP A 288 -17.73 0.54 12.08
CA ASP A 288 -17.57 -0.18 10.82
C ASP A 288 -18.82 -0.05 9.94
N PHE A 289 -18.63 0.39 8.71
CA PHE A 289 -19.69 0.65 7.73
C PHE A 289 -19.28 0.20 6.32
N PRO A 290 -19.15 -1.12 6.09
CA PRO A 290 -18.83 -1.65 4.77
C PRO A 290 -19.94 -1.39 3.74
N PRO A 291 -19.67 -1.55 2.43
CA PRO A 291 -20.69 -1.39 1.41
C PRO A 291 -21.85 -2.38 1.63
N PRO A 292 -23.12 -1.96 1.59
CA PRO A 292 -24.26 -2.85 1.85
C PRO A 292 -24.41 -4.00 0.84
N ARG A 293 -23.95 -3.80 -0.39
CA ARG A 293 -23.94 -4.80 -1.47
C ARG A 293 -22.70 -4.61 -2.34
N GLY A 294 -22.19 -5.70 -2.91
CA GLY A 294 -20.97 -5.68 -3.72
C GLY A 294 -19.70 -5.84 -2.89
N LYS A 295 -18.55 -5.91 -3.56
CA LYS A 295 -17.25 -6.09 -2.90
C LYS A 295 -16.80 -4.81 -2.20
N ASP A 296 -16.84 -3.70 -2.93
CA ASP A 296 -16.32 -2.40 -2.52
C ASP A 296 -17.38 -1.31 -2.74
N PHE A 297 -17.14 -0.08 -2.27
CA PHE A 297 -18.13 1.01 -2.41
C PHE A 297 -18.36 1.41 -3.86
N ASN A 298 -17.39 1.16 -4.73
CA ASN A 298 -17.55 1.44 -6.13
C ASN A 298 -18.42 0.41 -6.87
N ASP A 299 -18.34 -0.87 -6.49
CA ASP A 299 -19.29 -1.91 -6.89
C ASP A 299 -20.70 -1.57 -6.37
N PHE A 300 -20.83 -1.13 -5.11
CA PHE A 300 -22.11 -0.67 -4.56
C PHE A 300 -22.70 0.49 -5.37
N LEU A 301 -21.89 1.52 -5.68
CA LEU A 301 -22.31 2.65 -6.52
C LEU A 301 -22.77 2.19 -7.91
N CYS A 302 -22.05 1.26 -8.54
CA CYS A 302 -22.45 0.73 -9.84
C CYS A 302 -23.79 0.00 -9.76
N LEU A 303 -24.05 -0.76 -8.69
CA LEU A 303 -25.35 -1.40 -8.45
C LEU A 303 -26.48 -0.38 -8.28
N GLU A 304 -26.27 0.67 -7.48
CA GLU A 304 -27.25 1.75 -7.27
C GLU A 304 -27.57 2.49 -8.57
N ARG A 305 -26.56 2.70 -9.43
CA ARG A 305 -26.72 3.36 -10.74
C ARG A 305 -27.08 2.41 -11.88
N LYS A 306 -27.27 1.12 -11.61
CA LYS A 306 -27.55 0.07 -12.61
C LYS A 306 -26.51 0.00 -13.75
N ILE A 307 -25.25 0.29 -13.44
CA ILE A 307 -24.13 0.23 -14.38
C ILE A 307 -23.64 -1.22 -14.46
N GLN A 308 -23.73 -1.81 -15.65
CA GLN A 308 -23.18 -3.15 -15.89
C GLN A 308 -21.66 -3.08 -16.06
N ARG A 309 -20.95 -3.88 -15.26
CA ARG A 309 -19.51 -4.08 -15.42
C ARG A 309 -19.27 -5.37 -16.17
N ASN A 310 -18.48 -5.33 -17.23
CA ASN A 310 -17.86 -6.52 -17.78
C ASN A 310 -16.83 -7.04 -16.76
N LYS A 311 -17.28 -7.81 -15.76
CA LYS A 311 -16.38 -8.54 -14.88
C LYS A 311 -15.87 -9.75 -15.66
N PRO A 312 -14.55 -9.94 -15.85
CA PRO A 312 -14.05 -11.23 -16.31
C PRO A 312 -14.47 -12.30 -15.29
N PRO A 313 -14.78 -13.52 -15.74
CA PRO A 313 -15.28 -14.58 -14.87
C PRO A 313 -14.31 -14.78 -13.71
N ILE A 314 -14.87 -14.84 -12.50
CA ILE A 314 -14.15 -15.25 -11.31
C ILE A 314 -13.82 -16.72 -11.53
N ASN A 315 -12.56 -17.03 -11.87
CA ASN A 315 -12.04 -18.39 -11.71
C ASN A 315 -12.12 -18.72 -10.22
N ARG A 316 -13.24 -19.31 -9.82
CA ARG A 316 -13.29 -20.14 -8.62
C ARG A 316 -12.37 -21.30 -8.95
N GLY A 317 -11.13 -21.24 -8.46
CA GLY A 317 -10.28 -22.40 -8.40
C GLY A 317 -11.00 -23.41 -7.51
N GLU A 318 -11.71 -24.33 -8.15
CA GLU A 318 -12.15 -25.57 -7.54
C GLU A 318 -10.89 -26.25 -7.00
N ARG A 319 -10.88 -26.45 -5.68
CA ARG A 319 -9.97 -27.38 -5.04
C ARG A 319 -10.58 -28.75 -5.27
N GLU A 320 -9.90 -29.57 -6.05
CA GLU A 320 -9.78 -31.00 -5.79
C GLU A 320 -8.45 -31.24 -5.05
#